data_AF-A0A846TD66-F1
#
_entry.id   AF-A0A846TD66-F1
#
_cell.length_a   1.000
_cell.length_b   1.000
_cell.length_c   1.000
_cell.angle_alpha   90.00
_cell.angle_beta   90.00
_cell.angle_gamma   90.00
#
_symmetry.space_group_name_H-M   'P 1'
#
loop_
_entity.id
_entity.type
_entity.pdbx_description
1 polymer ?
#
loop_
_entity_poly.entity_id
_entity_poly.type
_entity_poly.pdbx_seq_one_letter_code
_entity_poly.pdbx_strand_id
1 'polypeptide(L)' 'MNVHELKNLFAETKAYTPEHVNELLDFTKKSYIQNDITILEYRNLVRELELQGAVIPEEEKEISI' A
#
# COMPACT_ATOMS: atom_id res chain seq x y z
N MET A 1 0.66 -11.96 4.04
CA MET A 1 1.31 -11.10 3.04
C MET A 1 2.18 -10.07 3.72
N ASN A 2 3.44 -9.94 3.28
CA ASN A 2 4.38 -8.87 3.67
C ASN A 2 4.69 -7.95 2.47
N VAL A 3 5.43 -6.84 2.67
CA VAL A 3 5.70 -5.85 1.60
C VAL A 3 6.50 -6.42 0.44
N HIS A 4 7.37 -7.40 0.68
CA HIS A 4 8.14 -8.05 -0.39
C HIS A 4 7.21 -8.90 -1.28
N GLU A 5 6.33 -9.70 -0.67
CA GLU A 5 5.30 -10.46 -1.39
C GLU A 5 4.36 -9.53 -2.16
N LEU A 6 3.96 -8.41 -1.57
CA LEU A 6 3.14 -7.39 -2.23
C LEU A 6 3.82 -6.80 -3.46
N LYS A 7 5.13 -6.49 -3.39
CA LYS A 7 5.92 -5.98 -4.52
C LYS A 7 5.99 -7.00 -5.67
N ASN A 8 6.17 -8.27 -5.35
CA ASN A 8 6.19 -9.34 -6.34
C ASN A 8 4.82 -9.49 -7.00
N LEU A 9 3.75 -9.54 -6.20
CA LEU A 9 2.37 -9.62 -6.69
C LEU A 9 2.00 -8.40 -7.57
N PHE A 10 2.43 -7.21 -7.17
CA PHE A 10 2.25 -6.00 -7.97
C PHE A 10 2.96 -6.14 -9.33
N ALA A 11 4.24 -6.54 -9.33
CA ALA A 11 5.01 -6.69 -10.56
C ALA A 11 4.42 -7.76 -11.50
N GLU A 12 3.92 -8.87 -10.97
CA GLU A 12 3.22 -9.89 -11.74
C GLU A 12 1.90 -9.37 -12.32
N THR A 13 1.14 -8.59 -11.55
CA THR A 13 -0.18 -8.10 -11.95
C THR A 13 -0.10 -6.92 -12.94
N LYS A 14 0.90 -6.05 -12.76
CA LYS A 14 1.04 -4.80 -13.50
C LYS A 14 2.09 -4.86 -14.60
N ALA A 15 2.93 -5.90 -14.60
CA ALA A 15 4.08 -6.06 -15.50
C ALA A 15 5.13 -4.93 -15.41
N TYR A 16 5.14 -4.19 -14.30
CA TYR A 16 6.16 -3.19 -13.99
C TYR A 16 6.41 -3.12 -12.48
N THR A 17 7.58 -2.63 -12.08
CA THR A 17 7.93 -2.40 -10.67
C THR A 17 7.38 -1.06 -10.21
N PRO A 18 6.75 -0.98 -9.03
CA PRO A 18 6.20 0.28 -8.54
C PRO A 18 7.32 1.31 -8.36
N GLU A 19 7.16 2.50 -8.93
CA GLU A 19 8.14 3.58 -8.82
C GLU A 19 7.98 4.31 -7.49
N HIS A 20 6.75 4.35 -6.96
CA HIS A 20 6.42 5.00 -5.70
C HIS A 20 5.75 4.04 -4.72
N VAL A 21 6.09 4.20 -3.44
CA VAL A 21 5.47 3.43 -2.33
C VAL A 21 3.96 3.68 -2.24
N ASN A 22 3.49 4.83 -2.73
CA ASN A 22 2.06 5.13 -2.85
C ASN A 22 1.34 4.21 -3.83
N GLU A 23 1.98 3.74 -4.90
CA GLU A 23 1.36 2.77 -5.81
C GLU A 23 1.13 1.42 -5.11
N LEU A 24 2.07 1.02 -4.24
CA LEU A 24 1.91 -0.17 -3.41
C LEU A 24 0.78 0.01 -2.38
N LEU A 25 0.61 1.20 -1.84
CA LEU A 25 -0.47 1.51 -0.92
C LEU A 25 -1.84 1.43 -1.61
N ASP A 26 -1.95 1.99 -2.82
CA ASP A 26 -3.16 1.92 -3.62
C ASP A 26 -3.48 0.48 -4.03
N PHE A 27 -2.46 -0.30 -4.40
CA PHE A 27 -2.61 -1.72 -4.70
C PHE A 27 -3.07 -2.51 -3.48
N THR A 28 -2.49 -2.26 -2.30
CA THR A 28 -2.88 -2.89 -1.03
C THR A 28 -4.35 -2.64 -0.71
N LYS A 29 -4.82 -1.39 -0.85
CA LYS A 29 -6.23 -1.03 -0.66
C LYS A 29 -7.14 -1.79 -1.62
N LYS A 30 -6.75 -1.87 -2.89
CA LYS A 30 -7.51 -2.60 -3.92
C LYS A 30 -7.60 -4.09 -3.59
N SER A 31 -6.49 -4.74 -3.25
CA SER A 31 -6.45 -6.16 -2.87
C SER A 31 -7.32 -6.45 -1.65
N TYR A 32 -7.38 -5.54 -0.66
CA TYR A 32 -8.27 -5.70 0.48
C TYR A 32 -9.75 -5.63 0.08
N ILE A 33 -10.14 -4.67 -0.76
CA ILE A 33 -11.52 -4.52 -1.25
C ILE A 33 -11.94 -5.76 -2.07
N GLN A 34 -11.00 -6.36 -2.80
CA GLN A 34 -11.22 -7.58 -3.58
C GLN A 34 -11.25 -8.86 -2.73
N ASN A 35 -11.02 -8.75 -1.40
CA ASN A 35 -10.83 -9.88 -0.47
C ASN A 35 -9.64 -10.79 -0.81
N ASP A 36 -8.65 -10.28 -1.57
CA ASP A 36 -7.41 -11.01 -1.87
C ASP A 36 -6.48 -11.09 -0.65
N ILE A 37 -6.60 -10.13 0.28
CA ILE A 37 -5.88 -10.08 1.54
C ILE A 37 -6.84 -9.87 2.71
N THR A 38 -6.47 -10.41 3.86
CA THR A 38 -7.21 -10.23 5.10
C THR A 38 -7.02 -8.83 5.69
N ILE A 39 -7.91 -8.42 6.59
CA ILE A 39 -7.77 -7.15 7.33
C ILE A 39 -6.46 -7.06 8.13
N LEU A 40 -5.94 -8.18 8.65
CA LEU A 40 -4.69 -8.19 9.39
C LEU A 40 -3.51 -7.91 8.46
N GLU A 41 -3.50 -8.53 7.28
CA GLU A 41 -2.49 -8.29 6.26
C GLU A 41 -2.56 -6.85 5.74
N TYR A 42 -3.76 -6.35 5.46
CA TYR A 42 -3.97 -4.96 5.08
C TYR A 42 -3.36 -3.98 6.09
N ARG A 43 -3.68 -4.13 7.38
CA ARG A 43 -3.15 -3.24 8.42
C ARG A 43 -1.63 -3.30 8.55
N ASN A 44 -1.05 -4.50 8.43
CA ASN A 44 0.40 -4.67 8.49
C ASN A 44 1.08 -4.02 7.28
N LEU A 45 0.54 -4.23 6.07
CA LEU A 45 1.06 -3.65 4.84
C LEU A 45 0.98 -2.12 4.86
N VAL A 46 -0.18 -1.55 5.22
CA VAL A 46 -0.36 -0.09 5.32
C VAL A 46 0.70 0.52 6.24
N ARG A 47 0.86 -0.03 7.45
CA ARG A 47 1.85 0.45 8.42
C ARG A 47 3.28 0.40 7.86
N GLU A 48 3.65 -0.69 7.22
CA GLU A 48 5.00 -0.84 6.66
C GLU A 48 5.25 0.07 5.45
N LEU A 49 4.20 0.37 4.68
CA LEU A 49 4.26 1.30 3.55
C LEU A 49 4.33 2.75 4.03
N GLU A 50 3.60 3.13 5.08
CA GLU A 50 3.72 4.43 5.74
C GLU A 50 5.14 4.65 6.30
N LEU A 51 5.72 3.63 6.95
CA LEU A 51 7.12 3.67 7.41
C LEU A 51 8.12 3.82 6.26
N GLN A 52 7.76 3.41 5.04
CA GLN A 52 8.53 3.61 3.82
C GLN A 52 8.24 4.94 3.11
N GLY A 53 7.40 5.81 3.70
CA GLY A 53 7.08 7.13 3.17
C GLY A 53 5.84 7.18 2.28
N ALA A 54 4.99 6.15 2.31
CA ALA A 54 3.66 6.26 1.70
C ALA A 54 2.82 7.27 2.48
N VAL A 55 2.06 8.09 1.77
CA VAL A 55 1.22 9.15 2.35
C VAL A 55 -0.22 8.88 1.94
N ILE A 56 -1.12 8.85 2.92
CA ILE A 56 -2.56 8.87 2.66
C ILE A 56 -2.93 10.36 2.48
N PRO A 57 -3.53 10.76 1.34
CA PRO A 57 -3.87 12.17 1.09
C PRO A 57 -4.76 12.81 2.18
N GLU A 58 -5.49 11.99 2.93
CA GLU A 58 -6.39 12.42 4.01
C GLU A 58 -5.66 12.81 5.30
N GLU A 59 -4.34 12.55 5.40
CA GLU A 59 -3.47 12.99 6.50
C GLU A 59 -2.63 14.23 6.16
N GLU A 60 -2.94 14.95 5.07
CA GLU A 60 -2.67 16.39 5.03
C GLU A 60 -3.61 17.07 6.04
N LYS A 61 -3.41 16.81 7.33
CA LYS A 61 -3.95 17.67 8.38
C LYS A 61 -3.43 19.06 8.07
N GLU A 62 -4.33 19.92 7.64
CA GLU A 62 -4.19 21.36 7.63
C GLU A 62 -3.39 21.75 8.87
N ILE A 63 -2.11 22.08 8.67
CA ILE A 63 -1.39 22.88 9.65
C ILE A 63 -1.98 24.27 9.47
N SER A 64 -3.16 24.47 10.05
CA SER A 64 -3.76 25.78 10.23
C SER A 64 -2.85 26.54 11.20
N ILE A 65 -1.90 27.27 10.62
CA ILE A 65 -1.09 28.31 11.25
C ILE A 65 -1.94 29.49 11.68
#